data_AF-A0AAU9JWD7-F1
#
_entry.id   AF-A0AAU9JWD7-F1
#
_cell.length_a   1.000
_cell.length_b   1.000
_cell.length_c   1.000
_cell.angle_alpha   90.00
_cell.angle_beta   90.00
_cell.angle_gamma   90.00
#
_symmetry.space_group_name_H-M   'P 1'
#
loop_
_entity.id
_entity.type
_entity.pdbx_description
1 polymer ?
#
loop_
_entity_poly.entity_id
_entity_poly.type
_entity_poly.pdbx_seq_one_letter_code
_entity_poly.pdbx_strand_id
1 'polypeptide(L)'
;MEPYSRILEAIERSGDPASALTEIEQEISEIPQKLEVLTAELASLREEENSYNTYLPNFQAALSTAQRELSVLSKNDINEIRSFAKPPKTVEKVAEGILILLGSSNISWDAFRKLSGNQFLETLVTFDIHNVPKQRIDHLKPFIDEYEGHEVEIRKVSKATYGLYMWVAGVYKFCQLLSQFRPIGQIRAEINEKNQEIAGLQQKLDEGPSKIEALKERIEKMNNP
;
A
#
# COMPACT_ATOMS: atom_id res chain seq x y z
N MET A 1 -11.38 -42.74 -23.52
CA MET A 1 -11.71 -41.31 -23.71
C MET A 1 -10.79 -40.82 -24.81
N GLU A 2 -11.29 -40.83 -26.04
CA GLU A 2 -10.48 -40.91 -27.25
C GLU A 2 -9.73 -39.61 -27.60
N PRO A 3 -8.51 -39.72 -28.16
CA PRO A 3 -7.79 -38.62 -28.81
C PRO A 3 -8.61 -37.85 -29.86
N TYR A 4 -9.62 -38.50 -30.46
CA TYR A 4 -10.52 -37.90 -31.45
C TYR A 4 -11.36 -36.73 -30.91
N SER A 5 -11.72 -36.72 -29.62
CA SER A 5 -12.62 -35.72 -29.05
C SER A 5 -12.01 -34.32 -28.98
N ARG A 6 -10.73 -34.21 -28.62
CA ARG A 6 -10.02 -32.92 -28.54
C ARG A 6 -9.71 -32.34 -29.92
N ILE A 7 -9.66 -33.19 -30.94
CA ILE A 7 -9.34 -32.83 -32.32
C ILE A 7 -10.58 -32.27 -33.03
N LEU A 8 -11.75 -32.88 -32.82
CA LEU A 8 -13.01 -32.33 -33.32
C LEU A 8 -13.31 -30.97 -32.69
N GLU A 9 -13.05 -30.79 -31.39
CA GLU A 9 -13.18 -29.48 -30.73
C GLU A 9 -12.25 -28.41 -31.32
N ALA A 10 -11.04 -28.77 -31.77
CA ALA A 10 -10.09 -27.85 -32.38
C ALA A 10 -10.45 -27.49 -33.84
N ILE A 11 -10.99 -28.45 -34.59
CA ILE A 11 -11.49 -28.27 -35.97
C ILE A 11 -12.77 -27.44 -35.97
N GLU A 12 -13.70 -27.71 -35.04
CA GLU A 12 -14.96 -26.96 -34.90
C GLU A 12 -14.73 -25.49 -34.48
N ARG A 13 -13.61 -25.19 -33.81
CA ARG A 13 -13.26 -23.82 -33.39
C ARG A 13 -12.67 -22.94 -34.49
N SER A 14 -11.95 -23.53 -35.45
CA SER A 14 -11.11 -22.79 -36.42
C SER A 14 -11.52 -22.96 -37.89
N GLY A 15 -12.30 -23.99 -38.23
CA GLY A 15 -12.76 -24.25 -39.59
C GLY A 15 -11.72 -24.87 -40.54
N ASP A 16 -10.42 -24.74 -40.29
CA ASP A 16 -9.32 -25.38 -41.06
C ASP A 16 -8.08 -25.66 -40.17
N PRO A 17 -7.61 -26.92 -40.06
CA PRO A 17 -6.39 -27.32 -39.36
C PRO A 17 -5.12 -26.53 -39.75
N ALA A 18 -4.99 -26.11 -41.02
CA ALA A 18 -3.82 -25.35 -41.48
C ALA A 18 -3.82 -23.90 -40.96
N SER A 19 -5.01 -23.29 -40.85
CA SER A 19 -5.18 -21.97 -40.23
C SER A 19 -4.84 -22.02 -38.75
N ALA A 20 -5.33 -23.03 -38.02
CA ALA A 20 -5.04 -23.22 -36.61
C ALA A 20 -3.54 -23.43 -36.32
N LEU A 21 -2.83 -24.15 -37.19
CA LEU A 21 -1.38 -24.31 -37.09
C LEU A 21 -0.66 -22.97 -37.22
N THR A 22 -1.05 -22.15 -38.21
CA THR A 22 -0.45 -20.84 -38.47
C THR A 22 -0.69 -19.89 -37.29
N GLU A 23 -1.90 -19.89 -36.73
CA GLU A 23 -2.25 -19.07 -35.55
C GLU A 23 -1.41 -19.45 -34.33
N ILE A 24 -1.22 -20.74 -34.05
CA ILE A 24 -0.42 -21.22 -32.91
C ILE A 24 1.07 -20.89 -33.12
N GLU A 25 1.60 -21.10 -34.33
CA GLU A 25 2.98 -20.75 -34.68
C GLU A 25 3.23 -19.24 -34.52
N GLN A 26 2.28 -18.41 -34.96
CA GLN A 26 2.34 -16.96 -34.77
C GLN A 26 2.25 -16.58 -33.28
N GLU A 27 1.31 -17.15 -32.52
CA GLU A 27 1.17 -16.86 -31.09
C GLU A 27 2.47 -17.19 -30.35
N ILE A 28 3.06 -18.37 -30.58
CA ILE A 28 4.31 -18.81 -29.96
C ILE A 28 5.48 -17.91 -30.37
N SER A 29 5.54 -17.49 -31.63
CA SER A 29 6.55 -16.55 -32.14
C SER A 29 6.54 -15.21 -31.39
N GLU A 30 5.38 -14.75 -30.94
CA GLU A 30 5.25 -13.47 -30.23
C GLU A 30 5.55 -13.57 -28.72
N ILE A 31 5.49 -14.78 -28.14
CA ILE A 31 5.67 -14.99 -26.69
C ILE A 31 7.01 -14.45 -26.16
N PRO A 32 8.18 -14.69 -26.79
CA PRO A 32 9.47 -14.21 -26.29
C PRO A 32 9.50 -12.68 -26.12
N GLN A 33 8.94 -11.94 -27.09
CA GLN A 33 8.87 -10.48 -27.02
C GLN A 33 7.93 -10.02 -25.90
N LYS A 34 6.77 -10.67 -25.73
CA LYS A 34 5.84 -10.37 -24.63
C LYS A 34 6.49 -10.64 -23.27
N LEU A 35 7.23 -11.73 -23.13
CA LEU A 35 7.99 -12.06 -21.91
C LEU A 35 9.07 -11.02 -21.61
N GLU A 36 9.79 -10.54 -22.61
CA GLU A 36 10.80 -9.49 -22.43
C GLU A 36 10.19 -8.22 -21.84
N VAL A 37 9.07 -7.75 -22.39
CA VAL A 37 8.36 -6.56 -21.87
C VAL A 37 7.86 -6.78 -20.45
N LEU A 38 7.17 -7.89 -20.19
CA LEU A 38 6.60 -8.17 -18.87
C LEU A 38 7.66 -8.36 -17.79
N THR A 39 8.80 -8.97 -18.13
CA THR A 39 9.91 -9.14 -17.19
C THR A 39 10.59 -7.81 -16.86
N ALA A 40 10.69 -6.89 -17.82
CA ALA A 40 11.18 -5.53 -17.58
C ALA A 40 10.22 -4.70 -16.71
N GLU A 41 8.92 -4.79 -16.96
CA GLU A 41 7.88 -4.16 -16.11
C GLU A 41 7.91 -4.72 -14.68
N LEU A 42 8.00 -6.05 -14.54
CA LEU A 42 8.12 -6.72 -13.25
C LEU A 42 9.39 -6.30 -12.49
N ALA A 43 10.52 -6.16 -13.19
CA ALA A 43 11.76 -5.67 -12.58
C ALA A 43 11.60 -4.24 -12.04
N SER A 44 10.91 -3.37 -12.78
CA SER A 44 10.64 -1.99 -12.35
C SER A 44 9.74 -1.96 -11.11
N LEU A 45 8.70 -2.79 -11.06
CA LEU A 45 7.82 -2.91 -9.88
C LEU A 45 8.56 -3.45 -8.65
N ARG A 46 9.44 -4.43 -8.84
CA ARG A 46 10.28 -4.98 -7.76
C ARG A 46 11.25 -3.96 -7.22
N GLU A 47 11.82 -3.11 -8.06
CA GLU A 47 12.67 -2.00 -7.63
C GLU A 47 11.87 -0.98 -6.80
N GLU A 48 10.63 -0.68 -7.20
CA GLU A 48 9.75 0.20 -6.43
C GLU A 48 9.41 -0.40 -5.05
N GLU A 49 9.09 -1.70 -4.97
CA GLU A 49 8.90 -2.41 -3.69
C GLU A 49 10.19 -2.40 -2.84
N ASN A 50 11.34 -2.62 -3.47
CA ASN A 50 12.64 -2.61 -2.77
C ASN A 50 12.97 -1.21 -2.21
N SER A 51 12.68 -0.15 -2.97
CA SER A 51 12.79 1.22 -2.52
C SER A 51 11.90 1.46 -1.29
N TYR A 52 10.63 1.07 -1.34
CA TYR A 52 9.73 1.16 -0.18
C TYR A 52 10.29 0.43 1.05
N ASN A 53 10.78 -0.80 0.87
CA ASN A 53 11.33 -1.60 1.97
C ASN A 53 12.61 -1.00 2.57
N THR A 54 13.41 -0.31 1.77
CA THR A 54 14.60 0.42 2.24
C THR A 54 14.24 1.56 3.17
N TYR A 55 13.08 2.21 2.97
CA TYR A 55 12.57 3.27 3.83
C TYR A 55 11.76 2.78 5.04
N LEU A 56 11.47 1.48 5.13
CA LEU A 56 10.72 0.91 6.25
C LEU A 56 11.30 1.25 7.63
N PRO A 57 12.64 1.22 7.85
CA PRO A 57 13.23 1.66 9.11
C PRO A 57 12.98 3.14 9.40
N ASN A 58 12.98 4.00 8.38
CA ASN A 58 12.71 5.43 8.52
C ASN A 58 11.25 5.67 8.94
N PHE A 59 10.31 4.92 8.36
CA PHE A 59 8.91 4.93 8.76
C PHE A 59 8.74 4.53 10.23
N GLN A 60 9.38 3.42 10.64
CA GLN A 60 9.35 2.94 12.02
C GLN A 60 9.98 3.95 12.98
N ALA A 61 11.12 4.53 12.60
CA ALA A 61 11.81 5.53 13.40
C ALA A 61 10.94 6.78 13.63
N ALA A 62 10.21 7.24 12.59
CA ALA A 62 9.30 8.38 12.70
C ALA A 62 8.20 8.18 13.75
N LEU A 63 7.77 6.94 13.99
CA LEU A 63 6.71 6.59 14.93
C LEU A 63 7.24 6.15 16.31
N SER A 64 8.50 5.68 16.38
CA SER A 64 9.06 5.08 17.59
C SER A 64 8.92 5.95 18.84
N THR A 65 9.17 7.25 18.71
CA THR A 65 9.06 8.18 19.84
C THR A 65 7.61 8.42 20.21
N ALA A 66 6.72 8.62 19.23
CA ALA A 66 5.28 8.71 19.46
C ALA A 66 4.74 7.51 20.24
N GLN A 67 5.07 6.30 19.79
CA GLN A 67 4.64 5.05 20.43
C GLN A 67 5.16 4.92 21.86
N ARG A 68 6.43 5.27 22.10
CA ARG A 68 7.03 5.26 23.44
C ARG A 68 6.36 6.26 24.37
N GLU A 69 6.13 7.48 23.91
CA GLU A 69 5.53 8.50 24.78
C GLU A 69 4.06 8.18 25.06
N LEU A 70 3.29 7.67 24.08
CA LEU A 70 1.91 7.23 24.33
C LEU A 70 1.82 6.06 25.31
N SER A 71 2.75 5.09 25.26
CA SER A 71 2.68 3.89 26.12
C SER A 71 2.89 4.18 27.60
N VAL A 72 3.53 5.31 27.92
CA VAL A 72 3.74 5.75 29.31
C VAL A 72 2.65 6.71 29.81
N LEU A 73 1.71 7.14 28.97
CA LEU A 73 0.58 7.96 29.39
C LEU A 73 -0.48 7.12 30.09
N SER A 74 -0.98 7.64 31.20
CA SER A 74 -2.10 7.07 31.95
C SER A 74 -3.38 7.85 31.68
N LYS A 75 -4.51 7.24 32.03
CA LYS A 75 -5.81 7.91 32.04
C LYS A 75 -5.82 9.17 32.91
N ASN A 76 -5.06 9.18 34.00
CA ASN A 76 -4.97 10.33 34.91
C ASN A 76 -4.25 11.50 34.24
N ASP A 77 -3.17 11.22 33.50
CA ASP A 77 -2.45 12.24 32.73
C ASP A 77 -3.39 12.92 31.71
N ILE A 78 -4.27 12.14 31.06
CA ILE A 78 -5.28 12.69 30.12
C ILE A 78 -6.38 13.47 30.86
N ASN A 79 -6.83 12.99 32.02
CA ASN A 79 -7.82 13.71 32.82
C ASN A 79 -7.30 15.06 33.33
N GLU A 80 -6.00 15.17 33.65
CA GLU A 80 -5.36 16.44 34.00
C GLU A 80 -5.49 17.44 32.85
N ILE A 81 -5.12 17.04 31.63
CA ILE A 81 -5.29 17.88 30.43
C ILE A 81 -6.75 18.33 30.27
N ARG A 82 -7.72 17.43 30.45
CA ARG A 82 -9.15 17.75 30.29
C ARG A 82 -9.66 18.71 31.35
N SER A 83 -9.06 18.69 32.53
CA SER A 83 -9.50 19.47 33.68
C SER A 83 -9.21 20.98 33.56
N PHE A 84 -8.36 21.38 32.60
CA PHE A 84 -8.11 22.81 32.35
C PHE A 84 -9.41 23.53 31.99
N ALA A 85 -9.82 24.48 32.83
CA ALA A 85 -10.94 25.38 32.54
C ALA A 85 -10.63 26.25 31.30
N LYS A 86 -9.41 26.81 31.25
CA LYS A 86 -8.81 27.49 30.11
C LYS A 86 -7.44 26.86 29.83
N PRO A 87 -7.27 26.08 28.75
CA PRO A 87 -6.02 25.39 28.46
C PRO A 87 -4.89 26.39 28.14
N PRO A 88 -3.63 26.11 28.50
CA PRO A 88 -2.48 26.81 27.95
C PRO A 88 -2.47 26.73 26.41
N LYS A 89 -1.94 27.77 25.73
CA LYS A 89 -1.92 27.82 24.26
C LYS A 89 -1.31 26.57 23.62
N THR A 90 -0.21 26.05 24.17
CA THR A 90 0.43 24.82 23.69
C THR A 90 -0.49 23.60 23.80
N VAL A 91 -1.26 23.48 24.89
CA VAL A 91 -2.22 22.38 25.08
C VAL A 91 -3.35 22.47 24.06
N GLU A 92 -3.87 23.69 23.85
CA GLU A 92 -4.91 23.95 22.87
C GLU A 92 -4.44 23.59 21.46
N LYS A 93 -3.23 24.01 21.06
CA LYS A 93 -2.67 23.69 19.74
C LYS A 93 -2.43 22.19 19.51
N VAL A 94 -1.93 21.47 20.52
CA VAL A 94 -1.80 20.01 20.46
C VAL A 94 -3.18 19.34 20.32
N ALA A 95 -4.19 19.82 21.06
CA ALA A 95 -5.56 19.33 20.94
C ALA A 95 -6.16 19.56 19.56
N GLU A 96 -5.95 20.74 18.96
CA GLU A 96 -6.34 21.04 17.58
C GLU A 96 -5.69 20.04 16.60
N GLY A 97 -4.38 19.79 16.73
CA GLY A 97 -3.65 18.87 15.86
C GLY A 97 -4.21 17.43 15.91
N ILE A 98 -4.58 16.95 17.09
CA ILE A 98 -5.20 15.63 17.26
C ILE A 98 -6.58 15.59 16.59
N LEU A 99 -7.40 16.63 16.78
CA LEU A 99 -8.71 16.73 16.15
C LEU A 99 -8.60 16.76 14.63
N ILE A 100 -7.60 17.46 14.07
CA ILE A 100 -7.33 17.49 12.63
C ILE A 100 -6.97 16.09 12.14
N LEU A 101 -6.04 15.37 12.79
CA LEU A 101 -5.65 14.01 12.39
C LEU A 101 -6.84 13.05 12.40
N LEU A 102 -7.65 13.10 13.46
CA LEU A 102 -8.84 12.28 13.60
C LEU A 102 -10.01 12.71 12.70
N GLY A 103 -9.88 13.82 11.99
CA GLY A 103 -10.89 14.28 11.03
C GLY A 103 -12.14 14.86 11.67
N SER A 104 -12.00 15.44 12.87
CA SER A 104 -13.11 16.15 13.52
C SER A 104 -13.53 17.36 12.69
N SER A 105 -14.84 17.53 12.49
CA SER A 105 -15.40 18.73 11.86
C SER A 105 -15.36 19.96 12.76
N ASN A 106 -15.21 19.76 14.07
CA ASN A 106 -15.11 20.82 15.06
C ASN A 106 -13.72 20.80 15.72
N ILE A 107 -12.94 21.84 15.45
CA ILE A 107 -11.58 22.04 15.98
C ILE A 107 -11.64 23.01 17.16
N SER A 108 -12.28 22.59 18.25
CA SER A 108 -12.39 23.38 19.48
C SER A 108 -11.97 22.58 20.71
N TRP A 109 -11.58 23.29 21.76
CA TRP A 109 -11.21 22.67 23.03
C TRP A 109 -12.32 21.78 23.62
N ASP A 110 -13.59 22.17 23.48
CA ASP A 110 -14.71 21.35 23.95
C ASP A 110 -14.89 20.06 23.13
N ALA A 111 -14.62 20.10 21.82
CA ALA A 111 -14.60 18.91 20.99
C ALA A 111 -13.50 17.95 21.45
N PHE A 112 -12.30 18.47 21.71
CA PHE A 112 -11.20 17.68 22.26
C PHE A 112 -11.54 17.08 23.63
N ARG A 113 -12.10 17.85 24.58
CA ARG A 113 -12.48 17.34 25.92
C ARG A 113 -13.46 16.17 25.86
N LYS A 114 -14.40 16.20 24.90
CA LYS A 114 -15.39 15.14 24.67
C LYS A 114 -14.72 13.90 24.08
N LEU A 115 -13.89 14.07 23.06
CA LEU A 115 -13.15 13.01 22.40
C LEU A 115 -12.18 12.29 23.36
N SER A 116 -11.48 13.05 24.20
CA SER A 116 -10.42 12.56 25.09
C SER A 116 -10.91 11.76 26.31
N GLY A 117 -12.06 11.10 26.19
CA GLY A 117 -12.64 10.25 27.22
C GLY A 117 -11.91 8.92 27.45
N ASN A 118 -12.64 7.90 27.91
CA ASN A 118 -12.06 6.66 28.42
C ASN A 118 -11.21 5.86 27.39
N GLN A 119 -11.56 5.91 26.10
CA GLN A 119 -10.91 5.13 25.03
C GLN A 119 -9.92 5.96 24.20
N PHE A 120 -9.55 7.15 24.67
CA PHE A 120 -8.76 8.09 23.88
C PHE A 120 -7.39 7.56 23.50
N LEU A 121 -6.62 7.05 24.47
CA LEU A 121 -5.29 6.50 24.21
C LEU A 121 -5.35 5.29 23.27
N GLU A 122 -6.35 4.43 23.45
CA GLU A 122 -6.59 3.29 22.55
C GLU A 122 -6.86 3.78 21.11
N THR A 123 -7.70 4.80 20.95
CA THR A 123 -7.98 5.42 19.64
C THR A 123 -6.71 5.92 18.96
N LEU A 124 -5.78 6.53 19.71
CA LEU A 124 -4.51 7.03 19.15
C LEU A 124 -3.55 5.87 18.78
N VAL A 125 -3.56 4.78 19.54
CA VAL A 125 -2.73 3.59 19.29
C VAL A 125 -3.24 2.81 18.08
N THR A 126 -4.56 2.68 17.92
CA THR A 126 -5.18 1.95 16.81
C THR A 126 -5.47 2.85 15.60
N PHE A 127 -4.99 4.09 15.61
CA PHE A 127 -5.23 5.04 14.52
C PHE A 127 -4.59 4.55 13.22
N ASP A 128 -5.38 4.55 12.14
CA ASP A 128 -4.92 4.15 10.82
C ASP A 128 -4.08 5.24 10.15
N ILE A 129 -2.79 5.22 10.46
CA ILE A 129 -1.78 6.14 9.92
C ILE A 129 -1.54 5.98 8.41
N HIS A 130 -1.93 4.85 7.80
CA HIS A 130 -1.68 4.59 6.38
C HIS A 130 -2.72 5.26 5.47
N ASN A 131 -3.90 5.58 6.01
CA ASN A 131 -5.02 6.12 5.25
C ASN A 131 -5.40 7.55 5.67
N VAL A 132 -4.42 8.36 6.10
CA VAL A 132 -4.67 9.77 6.45
C VAL A 132 -4.77 10.63 5.20
N PRO A 133 -5.89 11.34 4.97
CA PRO A 133 -6.02 12.23 3.81
C PRO A 133 -4.96 13.34 3.80
N LYS A 134 -4.37 13.59 2.63
CA LYS A 134 -3.35 14.63 2.42
C LYS A 134 -3.76 16.00 2.97
N GLN A 135 -5.02 16.38 2.79
CA GLN A 135 -5.58 17.64 3.30
C GLN A 135 -5.37 17.81 4.82
N ARG A 136 -5.50 16.74 5.61
CA ARG A 136 -5.29 16.79 7.07
C ARG A 136 -3.82 17.03 7.39
N ILE A 137 -2.93 16.38 6.65
CA ILE A 137 -1.47 16.53 6.80
C ILE A 137 -1.04 17.96 6.44
N ASP A 138 -1.54 18.49 5.32
CA ASP A 138 -1.24 19.85 4.88
C ASP A 138 -1.75 20.89 5.89
N HIS A 139 -2.92 20.66 6.50
CA HIS A 139 -3.48 21.53 7.54
C HIS A 139 -2.67 21.50 8.85
N LEU A 140 -1.97 20.40 9.15
CA LEU A 140 -1.09 20.30 10.32
C LEU A 140 0.24 21.01 10.15
N LYS A 141 0.68 21.24 8.91
CA LYS A 141 2.01 21.77 8.62
C LYS A 141 2.35 23.04 9.42
N PRO A 142 1.50 24.10 9.47
CA PRO A 142 1.83 25.30 10.23
C PRO A 142 2.01 25.05 11.73
N PHE A 143 1.23 24.13 12.30
CA PHE A 143 1.35 23.73 13.70
C PHE A 143 2.66 22.99 13.95
N ILE A 144 3.03 22.04 13.07
CA ILE A 144 4.30 21.34 13.20
C ILE A 144 5.48 22.30 13.08
N ASP A 145 5.47 23.17 12.06
CA ASP A 145 6.53 24.15 11.84
C ASP A 145 6.68 25.14 13.01
N GLU A 146 5.59 25.52 13.70
CA GLU A 146 5.62 26.41 14.88
C GLU A 146 6.33 25.75 16.09
N TYR A 147 6.17 24.44 16.26
CA TYR A 147 6.59 23.72 17.47
C TYR A 147 7.81 22.82 17.27
N GLU A 148 8.26 22.63 16.03
CA GLU A 148 9.50 21.90 15.71
C GLU A 148 10.70 22.55 16.43
N GLY A 149 11.50 21.73 17.12
CA GLY A 149 12.66 22.19 17.89
C GLY A 149 12.34 22.79 19.26
N HIS A 150 11.06 22.84 19.65
CA HIS A 150 10.60 23.34 20.96
C HIS A 150 10.11 22.21 21.89
N GLU A 151 10.60 20.99 21.69
CA GLU A 151 10.18 19.80 22.44
C GLU A 151 10.40 19.95 23.95
N VAL A 152 11.49 20.63 24.33
CA VAL A 152 11.85 20.86 25.74
C VAL A 152 10.83 21.76 26.43
N GLU A 153 10.36 22.79 25.74
CA GLU A 153 9.35 23.75 26.19
C GLU A 153 8.00 23.08 26.33
N ILE A 154 7.60 22.25 25.35
CA ILE A 154 6.36 21.49 25.39
C ILE A 154 6.38 20.50 26.57
N ARG A 155 7.53 19.86 26.82
CA ARG A 155 7.72 18.93 27.95
C ARG A 155 7.59 19.58 29.31
N LYS A 156 7.95 20.87 29.43
CA LYS A 156 7.75 21.65 30.67
C LYS A 156 6.28 21.94 30.96
N VAL A 157 5.40 21.91 29.96
CA VAL A 157 3.95 22.13 30.16
C VAL A 157 3.34 20.96 30.90
N SER A 158 3.47 19.75 30.36
CA SER A 158 3.14 18.51 31.06
C SER A 158 3.66 17.30 30.29
N LYS A 159 3.75 16.15 30.97
CA LYS A 159 4.04 14.85 30.35
C LYS A 159 3.01 14.49 29.28
N ALA A 160 1.71 14.69 29.54
CA ALA A 160 0.65 14.39 28.59
C ALA A 160 0.73 15.27 27.34
N THR A 161 0.92 16.58 27.50
CA THR A 161 1.06 17.52 26.37
C THR A 161 2.21 17.10 25.46
N TYR A 162 3.35 16.72 26.04
CA TYR A 162 4.50 16.25 25.28
C TYR A 162 4.23 14.94 24.54
N GLY A 163 3.69 13.92 25.21
CA GLY A 163 3.43 12.64 24.55
C GLY A 163 2.39 12.75 23.43
N LEU A 164 1.37 13.58 23.63
CA LEU A 164 0.38 13.88 22.60
C LEU A 164 0.96 14.68 21.43
N TYR A 165 1.83 15.66 21.68
CA TYR A 165 2.56 16.37 20.63
C TYR A 165 3.44 15.41 19.81
N MET A 166 4.23 14.56 20.48
CA MET A 166 5.11 13.60 19.81
C MET A 166 4.31 12.64 18.92
N TRP A 167 3.10 12.27 19.33
CA TRP A 167 2.20 11.50 18.48
C TRP A 167 1.77 12.25 17.22
N VAL A 168 1.30 13.50 17.33
CA VAL A 168 0.91 14.30 16.16
C VAL A 168 2.11 14.50 15.22
N ALA A 169 3.27 14.86 15.75
CA ALA A 169 4.49 15.06 14.97
C ALA A 169 4.99 13.76 14.30
N GLY A 170 4.95 12.64 15.01
CA GLY A 170 5.33 11.33 14.50
C GLY A 170 4.43 10.87 13.35
N VAL A 171 3.11 11.00 13.51
CA VAL A 171 2.13 10.68 12.45
C VAL A 171 2.34 11.59 11.25
N TYR A 172 2.49 12.91 11.45
CA TYR A 172 2.76 13.85 10.37
C TYR A 172 4.02 13.47 9.58
N LYS A 173 5.14 13.20 10.27
CA LYS A 173 6.40 12.82 9.64
C LYS A 173 6.29 11.49 8.90
N PHE A 174 5.63 10.50 9.48
CA PHE A 174 5.35 9.24 8.82
C PHE A 174 4.55 9.43 7.53
N CYS A 175 3.44 10.19 7.57
CA CYS A 175 2.61 10.43 6.39
C CYS A 175 3.35 11.23 5.30
N GLN A 176 4.19 12.20 5.68
CA GLN A 176 5.05 12.94 4.74
C GLN A 176 6.02 11.99 4.01
N LEU A 177 6.67 11.09 4.74
CA LEU A 177 7.56 10.08 4.14
C LEU A 177 6.78 9.10 3.25
N LEU A 178 5.64 8.59 3.75
CA LEU A 178 4.80 7.63 3.02
C LEU A 178 4.26 8.22 1.71
N SER A 179 3.97 9.54 1.67
CA SER A 179 3.42 10.21 0.48
C SER A 179 4.32 10.18 -0.76
N GLN A 180 5.59 9.79 -0.60
CA GLN A 180 6.53 9.62 -1.71
C GLN A 180 6.38 8.27 -2.43
N PHE A 181 5.56 7.37 -1.89
CA PHE A 181 5.39 6.01 -2.39
C PHE A 181 3.94 5.76 -2.79
N ARG A 182 3.74 4.91 -3.81
CA ARG A 182 2.42 4.33 -4.06
C ARG A 182 2.06 3.37 -2.90
N PRO A 183 0.77 3.10 -2.69
CA PRO A 183 0.36 2.09 -1.72
C PRO A 183 1.04 0.74 -2.00
N ILE A 184 1.81 0.23 -1.03
CA ILE A 184 2.60 -1.00 -1.21
C ILE A 184 1.73 -2.21 -1.58
N GLY A 185 0.47 -2.23 -1.13
CA GLY A 185 -0.50 -3.26 -1.52
C GLY A 185 -0.81 -3.27 -3.01
N GLN A 186 -0.87 -2.09 -3.64
CA GLN A 186 -1.09 -1.96 -5.08
C GLN A 186 0.12 -2.48 -5.87
N ILE A 187 1.34 -2.07 -5.49
CA ILE A 187 2.58 -2.54 -6.11
C ILE A 187 2.65 -4.08 -6.04
N ARG A 188 2.36 -4.67 -4.88
CA ARG A 188 2.36 -6.13 -4.70
C ARG A 188 1.30 -6.85 -5.52
N ALA A 189 0.12 -6.25 -5.69
CA ALA A 189 -0.93 -6.80 -6.54
C ALA A 189 -0.47 -6.84 -8.01
N GLU A 190 0.11 -5.74 -8.52
CA GLU A 190 0.66 -5.65 -9.88
C GLU A 190 1.81 -6.65 -10.09
N ILE A 191 2.71 -6.79 -9.11
CA ILE A 191 3.77 -7.83 -9.15
C ILE A 191 3.17 -9.23 -9.27
N ASN A 192 2.14 -9.54 -8.49
CA ASN A 192 1.50 -10.85 -8.52
C ASN A 192 0.83 -11.11 -9.88
N GLU A 193 0.09 -10.16 -10.43
CA GLU A 193 -0.52 -10.26 -11.77
C GLU A 193 0.54 -10.53 -12.85
N LYS A 194 1.63 -9.75 -12.85
CA LYS A 194 2.71 -9.92 -13.84
C LYS A 194 3.41 -11.27 -13.72
N ASN A 195 3.64 -11.78 -12.51
CA ASN A 195 4.18 -13.13 -12.32
C ASN A 195 3.23 -14.20 -12.88
N GLN A 196 1.91 -14.06 -12.69
CA GLN A 196 0.92 -14.99 -13.23
C GLN A 196 0.89 -14.96 -14.76
N GLU A 197 0.96 -13.77 -15.36
CA GLU A 197 1.01 -13.60 -16.81
C GLU A 197 2.27 -14.22 -17.42
N ILE A 198 3.44 -13.96 -16.81
CA ILE A 198 4.72 -14.55 -17.20
C ILE A 198 4.65 -16.08 -17.12
N ALA A 199 4.13 -16.64 -16.02
CA ALA A 199 4.01 -18.09 -15.84
C ALA A 199 3.10 -18.72 -16.91
N GLY A 200 1.98 -18.06 -17.25
CA GLY A 200 1.07 -18.52 -18.31
C GLY A 200 1.72 -18.50 -19.70
N LEU A 201 2.49 -17.45 -20.01
CA LEU A 201 3.23 -17.36 -21.28
C LEU A 201 4.36 -18.39 -21.36
N GLN A 202 5.09 -18.62 -20.27
CA GLN A 202 6.11 -19.67 -20.20
C GLN A 202 5.51 -21.06 -20.43
N GLN A 203 4.37 -21.36 -19.79
CA GLN A 203 3.68 -22.63 -20.02
C GLN A 203 3.25 -22.78 -21.49
N LYS A 204 2.74 -21.73 -22.13
CA LYS A 204 2.38 -21.75 -23.56
C LYS A 204 3.61 -21.98 -24.45
N LEU A 205 4.75 -21.38 -24.11
CA LEU A 205 6.00 -21.56 -24.84
C LEU A 205 6.52 -22.99 -24.72
N ASP A 206 6.41 -23.60 -23.54
CA ASP A 206 6.85 -24.98 -23.27
C ASP A 206 5.95 -26.03 -23.94
N GLU A 207 4.62 -25.82 -23.91
CA GLU A 207 3.65 -26.73 -24.52
C GLU A 207 3.49 -26.54 -26.03
N GLY A 208 3.88 -25.37 -26.53
CA GLY A 208 3.69 -24.94 -27.91
C GLY A 208 4.28 -25.88 -28.96
N PRO A 209 5.58 -26.28 -28.85
CA PRO A 209 6.21 -27.20 -29.78
C PRO A 209 5.48 -28.54 -29.91
N SER A 210 5.03 -29.13 -28.80
CA SER A 210 4.28 -30.39 -28.82
C SER A 210 2.90 -30.25 -29.48
N LYS A 211 2.23 -29.10 -29.32
CA LYS A 211 0.95 -28.81 -29.97
C LYS A 211 1.13 -28.62 -31.48
N ILE A 212 2.17 -27.90 -31.90
CA ILE A 212 2.56 -27.72 -33.31
C ILE A 212 2.81 -29.08 -33.96
N GLU A 213 3.63 -29.94 -33.34
CA GLU A 213 3.98 -31.25 -33.91
C GLU A 213 2.75 -32.15 -34.07
N ALA A 214 1.90 -32.23 -33.05
CA ALA A 214 0.67 -33.02 -33.09
C ALA A 214 -0.29 -32.56 -34.21
N LEU A 215 -0.36 -31.25 -34.47
CA LEU A 215 -1.16 -30.69 -35.57
C LEU A 215 -0.52 -30.98 -36.95
N LYS A 216 0.81 -30.86 -37.07
CA LYS A 216 1.54 -31.19 -38.30
C LYS A 216 1.35 -32.66 -38.70
N GLU A 217 1.54 -33.59 -37.77
CA GLU A 217 1.29 -35.02 -38.01
C GLU A 217 -0.15 -35.30 -38.46
N ARG A 218 -1.12 -34.55 -37.91
CA ARG A 218 -2.54 -34.70 -38.26
C ARG A 218 -2.83 -34.21 -39.67
N ILE A 219 -2.26 -33.07 -40.06
CA ILE A 219 -2.38 -32.50 -41.42
C ILE A 219 -1.78 -33.45 -42.46
N GLU A 220 -0.60 -34.02 -42.18
CA GLU A 220 0.06 -34.96 -43.08
C GLU A 220 -0.79 -36.23 -43.31
N LYS A 221 -1.37 -36.79 -42.26
CA LYS A 221 -2.28 -37.95 -42.34
C LYS A 221 -3.56 -37.66 -43.13
N MET A 222 -4.05 -36.42 -43.14
CA MET A 222 -5.22 -36.04 -43.94
C MET A 222 -4.87 -35.87 -45.43
N ASN A 223 -3.63 -35.49 -45.74
CA ASN A 223 -3.16 -35.25 -47.10
C ASN A 223 -2.64 -36.51 -47.83
N ASN A 224 -2.48 -37.63 -47.11
CA ASN A 224 -1.94 -38.88 -47.65
C ASN A 224 -2.86 -40.07 -47.28
N PRO A 225 -4.03 -40.21 -47.94
CA PRO A 225 -5.09 -41.15 -47.56
C PRO A 225 -4.76 -42.63 -47.79
#